data_AF-G0QHL6-F1
#
_entry.id   AF-G0QHL6-F1
#
_cell.length_a   1.000
_cell.length_b   1.000
_cell.length_c   1.000
_cell.angle_alpha   90.00
_cell.angle_beta   90.00
_cell.angle_gamma   90.00
#
_symmetry.space_group_name_H-M   'P 1'
#
loop_
_entity.id
_entity.type
_entity.pdbx_description
1 polymer ?
#
loop_
_entity_poly.entity_id
_entity_poly.type
_entity_poly.pdbx_seq_one_letter_code
_entity_poly.pdbx_strand_id
1 'polypeptide(L)'
;MDYGKVERFTEFLIIGVALGTVEDAIALKLATGEPITLQTLGVIILVAIPFAAFSELVVDNPDTRIIQVPSRKLHRFIDKISS
;
A
#
# COMPACT_ATOMS: atom_id res chain seq x y z
N MET A 1 -24.74 -1.26 -7.49
CA MET A 1 -23.32 -0.89 -7.59
C MET A 1 -23.19 0.45 -6.89
N ASP A 2 -22.46 0.51 -5.78
CA ASP A 2 -22.20 1.77 -5.08
C ASP A 2 -21.05 2.48 -5.82
N TYR A 3 -21.38 3.49 -6.64
CA TYR A 3 -20.44 4.15 -7.52
C TYR A 3 -19.23 4.73 -6.76
N GLY A 4 -19.43 5.18 -5.52
CA GLY A 4 -18.36 5.74 -4.70
C GLY A 4 -17.30 4.72 -4.26
N LYS A 5 -17.67 3.46 -4.06
CA LYS A 5 -16.72 2.40 -3.69
C LYS A 5 -15.86 1.96 -4.88
N VAL A 6 -16.45 1.89 -6.06
CA VAL A 6 -15.73 1.48 -7.29
C VAL A 6 -14.76 2.57 -7.74
N GLU A 7 -15.17 3.84 -7.65
CA GLU A 7 -14.30 4.99 -7.95
C GLU A 7 -13.08 5.01 -7.03
N ARG A 8 -13.31 4.89 -5.73
CA ARG A 8 -12.25 4.85 -4.72
C ARG A 8 -11.30 3.66 -4.93
N PHE A 9 -11.84 2.44 -5.12
CA PHE A 9 -11.04 1.25 -5.39
C PHE A 9 -10.15 1.43 -6.63
N THR A 10 -10.70 2.04 -7.68
CA THR A 10 -9.96 2.28 -8.93
C THR A 10 -8.83 3.30 -8.73
N GLU A 11 -9.08 4.37 -7.98
CA GLU A 11 -8.07 5.38 -7.64
C GLU A 11 -6.90 4.76 -6.85
N PHE A 12 -7.20 4.01 -5.79
CA PHE A 12 -6.16 3.33 -5.00
C PHE A 12 -5.43 2.25 -5.78
N LEU A 13 -6.13 1.53 -6.68
CA LEU A 13 -5.49 0.55 -7.56
C LEU A 13 -4.49 1.23 -8.50
N ILE A 14 -4.88 2.33 -9.16
CA ILE A 14 -4.00 3.05 -10.08
C ILE A 14 -2.79 3.61 -9.34
N ILE A 15 -3.01 4.27 -8.19
CA ILE A 15 -1.94 4.83 -7.36
C ILE A 15 -1.04 3.70 -6.84
N GLY A 16 -1.62 2.59 -6.36
CA GLY A 16 -0.90 1.45 -5.84
C GLY A 16 -0.01 0.78 -6.90
N VAL A 17 -0.52 0.60 -8.12
CA VAL A 17 0.29 0.07 -9.23
C VAL A 17 1.40 1.04 -9.61
N ALA A 18 1.12 2.34 -9.69
CA ALA A 18 2.11 3.34 -10.06
C ALA A 18 3.24 3.42 -9.01
N LEU A 19 2.89 3.54 -7.73
CA LEU A 19 3.85 3.60 -6.63
C LEU A 19 4.62 2.28 -6.49
N GLY A 20 3.93 1.13 -6.51
CA GLY A 20 4.57 -0.18 -6.43
C GLY A 20 5.54 -0.42 -7.57
N THR A 21 5.19 -0.02 -8.79
CA THR A 21 6.08 -0.14 -9.95
C THR A 21 7.34 0.72 -9.80
N VAL A 22 7.19 1.96 -9.31
CA VAL A 22 8.33 2.88 -9.11
C VAL A 22 9.23 2.39 -7.97
N GLU A 23 8.65 1.95 -6.86
CA GLU A 23 9.38 1.39 -5.72
C GLU A 23 10.19 0.15 -6.14
N ASP A 24 9.55 -0.82 -6.78
CA ASP A 24 10.19 -2.05 -7.24
C ASP A 24 11.29 -1.78 -8.27
N ALA A 25 11.08 -0.82 -9.17
CA ALA A 25 12.08 -0.37 -10.12
C ALA A 25 13.32 0.21 -9.41
N ILE A 26 13.11 1.10 -8.43
CA ILE A 26 14.20 1.68 -7.63
C ILE A 26 14.92 0.58 -6.83
N ALA A 27 14.16 -0.28 -6.15
CA ALA A 27 14.70 -1.36 -5.34
C ALA A 27 15.55 -2.30 -6.17
N LEU A 28 15.06 -2.71 -7.35
CA LEU A 28 15.81 -3.55 -8.27
C LEU A 28 17.10 -2.87 -8.73
N LYS A 29 17.02 -1.60 -9.13
CA LYS A 29 18.20 -0.85 -9.61
C LYS A 29 19.26 -0.70 -8.52
N LEU A 30 18.85 -0.40 -7.29
CA LEU A 30 19.75 -0.22 -6.16
C LEU A 30 20.31 -1.56 -5.65
N ALA A 31 19.52 -2.63 -5.66
CA ALA A 31 19.94 -3.93 -5.16
C ALA A 31 20.85 -4.69 -6.13
N THR A 32 20.59 -4.58 -7.44
CA THR A 32 21.28 -5.37 -8.47
C THR A 32 22.30 -4.56 -9.28
N GLY A 33 22.14 -3.24 -9.36
CA GLY A 33 22.95 -2.39 -10.24
C GLY A 33 22.58 -2.48 -11.73
N GLU A 34 21.76 -3.46 -12.14
CA GLU A 34 21.39 -3.72 -13.53
C GLU A 34 20.51 -2.59 -14.13
N PRO A 35 20.57 -2.32 -15.43
CA PRO A 35 19.69 -1.37 -16.08
C PRO A 35 18.25 -1.90 -16.15
N ILE A 36 17.28 -1.01 -15.98
CA ILE A 36 15.87 -1.37 -16.12
C ILE A 36 15.54 -1.49 -17.61
N THR A 37 15.29 -2.72 -18.04
CA THR A 37 14.84 -3.02 -19.41
C THR A 37 13.31 -3.01 -19.50
N LEU A 38 12.76 -2.93 -20.71
CA LEU A 38 11.31 -3.05 -20.94
C LEU A 38 10.76 -4.40 -20.45
N GLN A 39 11.55 -5.47 -20.56
CA GLN A 39 11.16 -6.79 -20.06
C GLN A 39 11.05 -6.78 -18.53
N THR A 40 12.04 -6.20 -17.86
CA THR A 40 12.06 -6.02 -16.41
C THR A 40 10.88 -5.17 -15.94
N LEU A 41 10.63 -4.04 -16.60
CA LEU A 41 9.50 -3.16 -16.28
C LEU A 41 8.16 -3.88 -16.46
N GLY A 42 8.03 -4.69 -17.52
CA GLY A 42 6.84 -5.51 -17.76
C GLY A 42 6.59 -6.52 -16.65
N VAL A 43 7.63 -7.18 -16.14
CA VAL A 43 7.52 -8.10 -14.99
C VAL A 43 7.09 -7.36 -13.73
N ILE A 44 7.72 -6.21 -13.43
CA ILE A 44 7.38 -5.40 -12.27
C ILE A 44 5.89 -5.00 -12.31
N ILE A 45 5.40 -4.46 -13.43
CA ILE A 45 3.99 -4.05 -13.56
C ILE A 45 3.05 -5.25 -13.41
N LEU A 46 3.39 -6.39 -14.01
CA LEU A 46 2.58 -7.61 -13.93
C LEU A 46 2.42 -8.09 -12.48
N VAL A 47 3.45 -7.93 -11.65
CA VAL A 47 3.43 -8.26 -10.23
C VAL A 47 2.74 -7.16 -9.42
N ALA A 48 2.97 -5.89 -9.73
CA ALA A 48 2.37 -4.76 -9.01
C ALA A 48 0.83 -4.76 -9.07
N ILE A 49 0.23 -5.18 -10.19
CA ILE A 49 -1.24 -5.24 -10.37
C ILE A 49 -1.95 -6.13 -9.33
N PRO A 50 -1.63 -7.44 -9.20
CA PRO A 50 -2.26 -8.29 -8.20
C PRO A 50 -1.94 -7.85 -6.76
N PHE A 51 -0.75 -7.29 -6.50
CA PHE A 51 -0.40 -6.76 -5.17
C PHE A 51 -1.23 -5.52 -4.82
N ALA A 52 -1.39 -4.57 -5.74
CA ALA A 52 -2.22 -3.38 -5.53
C ALA A 52 -3.70 -3.73 -5.35
N ALA A 53 -4.22 -4.67 -6.14
CA ALA A 53 -5.58 -5.17 -5.97
C ALA A 53 -5.76 -5.88 -4.62
N PHE A 54 -4.79 -6.70 -4.21
CA PHE A 54 -4.84 -7.39 -2.93
C PHE A 54 -4.72 -6.41 -1.75
N SER A 55 -3.83 -5.41 -1.81
CA SER A 55 -3.70 -4.41 -0.76
C SER A 55 -4.99 -3.62 -0.58
N GLU A 56 -5.66 -3.25 -1.67
CA GLU A 56 -6.93 -2.53 -1.58
C GLU A 56 -8.03 -3.42 -1.01
N LEU A 57 -8.14 -4.69 -1.45
CA LEU A 57 -9.10 -5.64 -0.88
C LEU A 57 -8.86 -5.90 0.62
N VAL A 58 -7.60 -5.90 1.06
CA VAL A 58 -7.26 -6.05 2.48
C VAL A 58 -7.57 -4.77 3.25
N VAL A 59 -7.19 -3.60 2.75
CA VAL A 59 -7.39 -2.30 3.42
C VAL A 59 -8.87 -1.92 3.50
N ASP A 60 -9.66 -2.23 2.46
CA ASP A 60 -11.10 -1.93 2.42
C ASP A 60 -11.94 -2.92 3.26
N ASN A 61 -11.31 -3.93 3.88
CA ASN A 61 -11.97 -4.77 4.88
C ASN A 61 -11.93 -4.10 6.27
N PRO A 62 -13.06 -3.63 6.83
CA PRO A 62 -13.08 -2.91 8.11
C PRO A 62 -12.64 -3.77 9.32
N ASP A 63 -12.53 -5.08 9.17
CA ASP A 63 -12.07 -6.01 10.21
C ASP A 63 -10.56 -6.31 10.19
N THR A 64 -9.80 -5.83 9.20
CA THR A 64 -8.33 -5.96 9.22
C THR A 64 -7.74 -4.95 10.20
N ARG A 65 -7.71 -5.32 11.48
CA ARG A 65 -7.10 -4.56 12.59
C ARG A 65 -5.56 -4.51 12.51
N ILE A 66 -4.97 -4.45 11.32
CA ILE A 66 -3.52 -4.54 11.15
C ILE A 66 -2.82 -3.27 11.65
N ILE A 67 -3.52 -2.12 11.68
CA ILE A 67 -3.00 -0.86 12.22
C ILE A 67 -4.04 -0.21 13.16
N GLN A 68 -4.41 -0.89 14.25
CA GLN A 68 -4.97 -0.17 15.40
C GLN A 68 -3.82 0.12 16.36
N VAL A 69 -3.11 1.22 16.14
CA VAL A 69 -2.29 1.80 17.22
C VAL A 69 -3.25 2.01 18.40
N PRO A 70 -2.98 1.46 19.60
CA PRO A 70 -3.92 1.56 20.69
C PRO A 70 -3.87 2.98 21.28
N SER A 71 -4.56 3.93 20.63
CA SER A 71 -4.75 5.31 21.13
C SER A 71 -5.32 5.35 22.55
N ARG A 72 -5.95 4.27 23.02
CA ARG A 72 -6.46 4.11 24.39
C ARG A 72 -5.39 3.87 25.45
N LYS A 73 -4.18 3.43 25.10
CA LYS A 73 -3.07 3.35 26.08
C LYS A 73 -2.36 4.69 26.21
N LEU A 74 -2.18 5.42 25.12
CA LEU A 74 -1.48 6.71 25.11
C LEU A 74 -2.23 7.79 25.90
N HIS A 75 -3.55 7.88 25.76
CA HIS A 75 -4.36 8.83 26.54
C HIS A 75 -4.22 8.60 28.05
N ARG A 76 -4.28 7.34 28.51
CA ARG A 76 -4.07 6.99 29.92
C ARG A 76 -2.66 7.31 30.43
N PHE A 77 -1.64 7.28 29.56
CA PHE A 77 -0.28 7.66 29.94
C PHE A 77 -0.14 9.18 30.07
N ILE A 78 -0.74 9.95 29.15
CA ILE A 78 -0.73 11.42 29.20
C ILE A 78 -1.50 11.92 30.44
N ASP A 79 -2.68 11.36 30.71
CA ASP A 79 -3.47 11.72 31.90
C ASP A 79 -2.74 11.41 33.22
N LYS A 80 -1.93 10.33 33.24
CA LYS A 80 -1.15 9.94 34.41
C LYS A 80 0.08 10.82 34.65
N ILE A 81 0.61 11.48 33.63
CA ILE A 81 1.74 12.40 33.74
C ILE A 81 1.25 13.84 34.01
N SER A 82 0.02 14.16 33.63
CA SER A 82 -0.61 15.46 33.86
C SER A 82 -1.28 15.63 35.24
N SER A 83 -1.24 14.60 36.10
CA SER A 83 -1.79 14.61 37.47
C SER A 83 -0.70 14.36 38.51
#